data_AF-A0A3S3IYG5-F1
#
_entry.id   AF-A0A3S3IYG5-F1
#
_cell.length_a   1.000
_cell.length_b   1.000
_cell.length_c   1.000
_cell.angle_alpha   90.00
_cell.angle_beta   90.00
_cell.angle_gamma   90.00
#
_symmetry.space_group_name_H-M   'P 1'
#
loop_
_entity.id
_entity.type
_entity.pdbx_description
1 polymer ?
#
loop_
_entity_poly.entity_id
_entity_poly.type
_entity_poly.pdbx_seq_one_letter_code
_entity_poly.pdbx_strand_id
1 'polypeptide(L)' 'MVGHRRHNNERVAQLLRRQFSSEIMRRHLRALPLFRTERWLPDRLAGLMEVLKRSEGRGRRR' A
#
# COMPACT_ATOMS: atom_id res chain seq x y z
N MET A 1 -9.26 -14.61 -20.29
CA MET A 1 -7.96 -13.99 -19.95
C MET A 1 -8.00 -13.16 -18.65
N VAL A 2 -8.53 -13.72 -17.53
CA VAL A 2 -8.73 -12.96 -16.26
C VAL A 2 -7.74 -13.36 -15.16
N GLY A 3 -7.13 -14.55 -15.25
CA GLY A 3 -6.18 -15.08 -14.26
C GLY A 3 -4.86 -14.31 -14.16
N HIS A 4 -4.26 -13.93 -15.30
CA HIS A 4 -2.97 -13.20 -15.31
C HIS A 4 -3.05 -11.83 -14.63
N ARG A 5 -4.17 -11.11 -14.79
CA ARG A 5 -4.34 -9.76 -14.25
C ARG A 5 -4.45 -9.78 -12.72
N ARG A 6 -5.11 -10.79 -12.15
CA ARG A 6 -5.19 -11.00 -10.69
C ARG A 6 -3.84 -11.35 -10.08
N HIS A 7 -3.11 -12.28 -10.70
CA HIS A 7 -1.80 -12.71 -10.20
C HIS A 7 -0.77 -11.57 -10.23
N ASN A 8 -0.81 -10.73 -11.27
CA ASN A 8 0.04 -9.54 -11.35
C ASN A 8 -0.34 -8.50 -10.27
N ASN A 9 -1.63 -8.29 -10.03
CA ASN A 9 -2.10 -7.34 -9.01
C ASN A 9 -1.72 -7.79 -7.58
N GLU A 10 -1.77 -9.08 -7.28
CA GLU A 10 -1.35 -9.63 -5.99
C GLU A 10 0.15 -9.44 -5.75
N ARG A 11 0.97 -9.68 -6.78
CA ARG A 11 2.42 -9.45 -6.72
C ARG A 11 2.76 -7.97 -6.52
N VAL A 12 2.09 -7.08 -7.26
CA VAL A 12 2.23 -5.63 -7.07
C VAL A 12 1.78 -5.21 -5.67
N ALA A 13 0.66 -5.73 -5.17
CA ALA A 13 0.20 -5.46 -3.81
C ALA A 13 1.22 -5.88 -2.73
N GLN A 14 1.87 -7.04 -2.89
CA GLN A 14 2.93 -7.48 -1.97
C GLN A 14 4.16 -6.57 -2.03
N LEU A 15 4.59 -6.16 -3.23
CA LEU A 15 5.74 -5.25 -3.39
C LEU A 15 5.46 -3.89 -2.75
N LEU A 16 4.27 -3.33 -3.00
CA LEU A 16 3.84 -2.07 -2.39
C LEU A 16 3.83 -2.17 -0.86
N ARG A 17 3.22 -3.22 -0.30
CA ARG A 17 3.24 -3.44 1.16
C ARG A 17 4.65 -3.44 1.72
N ARG A 18 5.58 -4.19 1.11
CA ARG A 18 6.96 -4.31 1.58
C ARG A 18 7.65 -2.95 1.57
N GLN A 19 7.46 -2.17 0.52
CA GLN A 19 8.06 -0.86 0.36
C GLN A 19 7.47 0.16 1.35
N PHE A 20 6.15 0.20 1.51
CA PHE A 20 5.47 1.13 2.43
C PHE A 20 5.50 0.69 3.90
N SER A 21 5.90 -0.55 4.20
CA SER A 21 6.19 -0.99 5.57
C SER A 21 7.59 -0.58 6.03
N SER A 22 8.48 -0.19 5.10
CA SER A 22 9.81 0.33 5.43
C SER A 22 9.71 1.69 6.13
N GLU A 23 10.31 1.79 7.32
CA GLU A 23 10.39 3.05 8.07
C GLU A 23 11.14 4.14 7.30
N ILE A 24 12.17 3.76 6.52
CA ILE A 24 12.92 4.67 5.65
C ILE A 24 11.98 5.29 4.61
N MET A 25 11.14 4.47 3.97
CA MET A 25 10.17 4.94 2.98
C MET A 25 9.12 5.86 3.61
N ARG A 26 8.61 5.51 4.79
CA ARG A 26 7.66 6.35 5.54
C ARG A 26 8.26 7.70 5.92
N ARG A 27 9.52 7.72 6.36
CA ARG A 27 10.24 8.94 6.70
C ARG A 27 10.49 9.82 5.47
N HIS A 28 10.86 9.20 4.35
CA HIS A 28 11.03 9.89 3.08
C HIS A 28 9.72 10.56 2.61
N LEU A 29 8.59 9.84 2.63
CA LEU A 29 7.30 10.40 2.24
C LEU A 29 6.86 11.55 3.15
N ARG A 30 7.07 11.45 4.47
CA ARG A 30 6.79 12.55 5.42
C ARG A 30 7.71 13.77 5.22
N ALA A 31 8.86 13.60 4.60
CA ALA A 31 9.77 14.70 4.28
C ALA A 31 9.34 15.48 3.05
N LEU A 32 8.50 14.90 2.18
CA LEU A 32 8.01 15.57 0.98
C LEU A 32 7.07 16.72 1.35
N PRO A 33 7.24 17.91 0.74
CA PRO A 33 6.36 19.06 0.98
C PRO A 33 4.88 18.73 0.75
N LEU A 34 4.59 17.91 -0.26
CA LEU A 34 3.23 17.48 -0.58
C LEU A 34 2.52 16.82 0.60
N PHE A 35 3.21 15.98 1.39
CA PHE A 35 2.64 15.34 2.58
C PHE A 35 2.45 16.29 3.76
N ARG A 36 3.09 17.46 3.73
CA ARG A 36 2.93 18.52 4.74
C ARG A 36 1.80 19.48 4.36
N THR A 37 1.71 19.84 3.08
CA THR A 37 0.73 20.81 2.57
C THR A 37 -0.65 20.17 2.41
N GLU A 38 -0.71 18.92 1.95
CA GLU A 38 -1.98 18.21 1.73
C GLU A 38 -2.30 17.26 2.90
N ARG A 39 -2.97 17.81 3.92
CA ARG A 39 -3.35 17.04 5.13
C ARG A 39 -4.22 15.81 4.85
N TRP A 40 -4.97 15.80 3.75
CA TRP A 40 -5.82 14.66 3.36
C TRP A 40 -5.04 13.48 2.79
N LEU A 41 -3.85 13.72 2.24
CA LEU A 41 -3.06 12.72 1.52
C LEU A 41 -2.48 11.64 2.45
N PRO A 42 -1.89 11.96 3.62
CA PRO A 42 -1.48 10.96 4.61
C PRO A 42 -2.62 10.02 5.02
N ASP A 43 -3.81 10.56 5.29
CA ASP A 43 -4.98 9.78 5.72
C ASP A 43 -5.47 8.84 4.62
N ARG A 44 -5.54 9.35 3.37
CA ARG A 44 -5.90 8.53 2.22
C ARG A 44 -4.90 7.40 1.98
N LEU A 45 -3.60 7.68 2.11
CA LEU A 45 -2.56 6.67 1.96
C LEU A 45 -2.65 5.61 3.07
N ALA A 46 -2.92 6.01 4.31
CA ALA A 46 -3.14 5.09 5.42
C ALA A 46 -4.34 4.16 5.17
N GLY A 47 -5.45 4.71 4.66
CA GLY A 47 -6.62 3.93 4.26
C GLY A 47 -6.33 2.91 3.16
N LEU A 48 -5.58 3.32 2.11
CA LEU A 48 -5.17 2.42 1.04
C LEU A 48 -4.26 1.29 1.55
N MET A 49 -3.34 1.59 2.46
CA MET A 49 -2.46 0.60 3.08
C MET A 49 -3.23 -0.40 3.94
N GLU A 50 -4.27 0.04 4.63
CA GLU A 50 -5.13 -0.83 5.44
C GLU A 50 -5.99 -1.75 4.56
N VAL A 51 -6.49 -1.25 3.42
CA VAL A 51 -7.18 -2.06 2.40
C VAL A 51 -6.25 -3.11 1.81
N LEU A 52 -5.00 -2.74 1.51
CA LEU A 52 -3.98 -3.70 1.12
C LEU A 52 -3.83 -4.72 2.24
N LYS A 53 -3.54 -4.33 3.50
CA LYS A 53 -3.38 -5.25 4.64
C LYS A 53 -4.54 -6.26 4.76
N ARG A 54 -5.79 -5.81 4.68
CA ARG A 54 -7.00 -6.68 4.76
C ARG A 54 -7.13 -7.67 3.60
N SER A 55 -6.56 -7.38 2.43
CA SER A 55 -6.63 -8.31 1.28
C SER A 55 -5.75 -9.56 1.46
N GLU A 56 -4.67 -9.53 2.26
CA GLU A 56 -3.87 -10.75 2.58
C GLU A 56 -4.64 -11.69 3.50
N GLY A 57 -5.28 -11.16 4.53
CA GLY A 57 -5.96 -11.98 5.55
C GLY A 57 -7.11 -12.80 4.98
N ARG A 58 -7.72 -12.34 3.88
CA ARG A 58 -8.74 -13.09 3.14
C ARG A 58 -8.17 -14.10 2.15
N GLY A 59 -6.95 -13.90 1.65
CA GLY A 59 -6.28 -14.83 0.74
C GLY A 59 -5.72 -16.08 1.42
N ARG A 60 -5.48 -16.04 2.74
CA ARG A 60 -4.86 -17.14 3.51
C ARG A 60 -5.87 -18.11 4.16
N ARG A 61 -7.17 -17.95 3.89
CA ARG A 61 -8.29 -18.76 4.41
C ARG A 61 -9.00 -19.60 3.34
N ARG A 62 -8.35 -19.88 2.22
CA ARG A 62 -8.85 -20.81 1.20
C ARG A 62 -7.78 -21.81 0.83
#